data_AF-A0A0F8Y5V7-F1
#
_entry.id   AF-A0A0F8Y5V7-F1
#
_cell.length_a   1.000
_cell.length_b   1.000
_cell.length_c   1.000
_cell.angle_alpha   90.00
_cell.angle_beta   90.00
_cell.angle_gamma   90.00
#
_symmetry.space_group_name_H-M   'P 1'
#
loop_
_entity.id
_entity.type
_entity.pdbx_description
1 polymer ?
#
loop_
_entity_poly.entity_id
_entity_poly.type
_entity_poly.pdbx_seq_one_letter_code
_entity_poly.pdbx_strand_id
1 'polypeptide(L)'
;YAAAALIEYVREQRLTAGVVPDGHELLVETWQDELGRLNIIVHCPYGQRINRTWGVALSAAAKEAFRQRWSSTVSNDLILLTLSEKASAIRSHGDARSLLETVTAETLDGLITGAAEKSASQGAAFRDAAVCAFQVLRAWQGRRVAVWLQSYRAEQLHQAAGRTREYPITAEVVRGYLSESLDVPGTANLLRQMAEGQVRLTFRDVESPSPFAHSLLIGDRFGGGGQMGRDRRAHLLRLHRQVLQQVLSSDQMAQLLDVRAIEQLEQRSGHRSEVTRARSPEELAKAIRDLGDLPAEMSAVAEITDGDAAKMLQPLLADGRVVAIELPDDQADPIRLVAADLWRQYHDAFARGKGPRRLTVLRPRLADGQFAGFDPV
;
A
#
# COMPACT_ATOMS: atom_id res chain seq x y z
N TYR A 1 -18.03 -6.34 17.76
CA TYR A 1 -17.26 -5.66 16.69
C TYR A 1 -16.56 -6.64 15.76
N ALA A 2 -15.69 -7.55 16.22
CA ALA A 2 -14.95 -8.47 15.33
C ALA A 2 -15.84 -9.38 14.44
N ALA A 3 -16.87 -10.00 15.01
CA ALA A 3 -17.80 -10.85 14.25
C ALA A 3 -18.54 -10.08 13.14
N ALA A 4 -19.00 -8.86 13.43
CA ALA A 4 -19.65 -8.01 12.45
C ALA A 4 -18.70 -7.61 11.31
N ALA A 5 -17.45 -7.24 11.64
CA ALA A 5 -16.45 -6.91 10.64
C ALA A 5 -16.11 -8.09 9.72
N LEU A 6 -16.02 -9.31 10.27
CA LEU A 6 -15.80 -10.52 9.47
C LEU A 6 -16.98 -10.80 8.52
N ILE A 7 -18.21 -10.69 9.03
CA ILE A 7 -19.42 -10.88 8.21
C ILE A 7 -19.46 -9.88 7.06
N GLU A 8 -19.19 -8.60 7.34
CA GLU A 8 -19.12 -7.55 6.31
C GLU A 8 -18.04 -7.84 5.28
N TYR A 9 -16.83 -8.23 5.71
CA TYR A 9 -15.73 -8.55 4.80
C TYR A 9 -16.05 -9.71 3.86
N VAL A 10 -16.67 -10.78 4.37
CA VAL A 10 -17.10 -11.93 3.55
C VAL A 10 -18.25 -11.54 2.62
N ARG A 11 -19.17 -10.67 3.07
CA ARG A 11 -20.24 -10.13 2.21
C ARG A 11 -19.67 -9.29 1.07
N GLU A 12 -18.72 -8.41 1.35
CA GLU A 12 -18.05 -7.59 0.33
C GLU A 12 -17.40 -8.47 -0.75
N GLN A 13 -16.71 -9.54 -0.33
CA GLN A 13 -16.16 -10.53 -1.26
C GLN A 13 -17.24 -11.19 -2.13
N ARG A 14 -18.33 -11.67 -1.51
CA ARG A 14 -19.42 -12.32 -2.24
C ARG A 14 -20.12 -11.37 -3.21
N LEU A 15 -20.31 -10.11 -2.84
CA LEU A 15 -20.93 -9.09 -3.69
C LEU A 15 -20.03 -8.73 -4.88
N THR A 16 -18.71 -8.68 -4.68
CA THR A 16 -17.74 -8.28 -5.71
C THR A 16 -17.43 -9.42 -6.69
N ALA A 17 -17.09 -10.60 -6.17
CA ALA A 17 -16.63 -11.74 -6.98
C ALA A 17 -17.73 -12.77 -7.30
N GLY A 18 -18.88 -12.70 -6.61
CA GLY A 18 -19.97 -13.68 -6.70
C GLY A 18 -19.73 -15.00 -5.97
N VAL A 19 -18.48 -15.28 -5.58
CA VAL A 19 -18.03 -16.52 -4.92
C VAL A 19 -17.14 -16.16 -3.74
N VAL A 20 -17.27 -16.93 -2.66
CA VAL A 20 -16.36 -16.88 -1.51
C VAL A 20 -15.47 -18.13 -1.61
N PRO A 21 -14.16 -17.98 -1.83
CA PRO A 21 -13.26 -19.12 -1.99
C PRO A 21 -13.21 -20.00 -0.74
N ASP A 22 -13.20 -21.32 -0.93
CA ASP A 22 -13.09 -22.30 0.15
C ASP A 22 -12.26 -23.54 -0.31
N GLY A 23 -12.30 -24.63 0.46
CA GLY A 23 -11.57 -25.87 0.13
C GLY A 23 -12.17 -26.70 -1.02
N HIS A 24 -13.23 -26.24 -1.66
CA HIS A 24 -13.91 -26.93 -2.77
C HIS A 24 -14.12 -26.04 -3.99
N GLU A 25 -14.15 -24.72 -3.83
CA GLU A 25 -14.27 -23.76 -4.91
C GLU A 25 -13.20 -22.66 -4.79
N LEU A 26 -12.24 -22.69 -5.71
CA LEU A 26 -11.21 -21.68 -5.83
C LEU A 26 -11.65 -20.60 -6.83
N LEU A 27 -11.26 -19.37 -6.55
CA LEU A 27 -11.51 -18.22 -7.44
C LEU A 27 -10.22 -17.83 -8.13
N VAL A 28 -10.29 -17.61 -9.45
CA VAL A 28 -9.21 -17.08 -10.27
C VAL A 28 -9.66 -15.74 -10.82
N GLU A 29 -9.01 -14.67 -10.41
CA GLU A 29 -9.30 -13.33 -10.91
C GLU A 29 -8.18 -12.84 -11.82
N THR A 30 -8.55 -12.26 -12.96
CA THR A 30 -7.62 -11.69 -13.92
C THR A 30 -7.92 -10.19 -14.07
N TRP A 31 -6.89 -9.36 -14.01
CA TRP A 31 -7.03 -7.92 -14.25
C TRP A 31 -5.76 -7.32 -14.85
N GLN A 32 -5.87 -6.12 -15.40
CA GLN A 32 -4.71 -5.33 -15.83
C GLN A 32 -4.39 -4.26 -14.79
N ASP A 33 -3.13 -4.16 -14.37
CA ASP A 33 -2.71 -3.09 -13.47
C ASP A 33 -2.55 -1.74 -14.20
N GLU A 34 -2.30 -0.69 -13.42
CA GLU A 34 -2.10 0.67 -13.92
C GLU A 34 -0.89 0.83 -14.84
N LEU A 35 0.04 -0.14 -14.81
CA LEU A 35 1.21 -0.20 -15.67
C LEU A 35 0.92 -0.97 -16.98
N GLY A 36 -0.30 -1.49 -17.14
CA GLY A 36 -0.74 -2.31 -18.26
C GLY A 36 -0.21 -3.74 -18.22
N ARG A 37 0.22 -4.24 -17.05
CA ARG A 37 0.63 -5.63 -16.86
C ARG A 37 -0.58 -6.49 -16.53
N LEU A 38 -0.60 -7.69 -17.09
CA LEU A 38 -1.62 -8.69 -16.77
C LEU A 38 -1.29 -9.32 -15.42
N ASN A 39 -2.29 -9.43 -14.56
CA ASN A 39 -2.20 -10.10 -13.27
C ASN A 39 -3.26 -11.20 -13.19
N ILE A 40 -2.88 -12.31 -12.61
CA ILE A 40 -3.76 -13.42 -12.28
C ILE A 40 -3.59 -13.68 -10.79
N ILE A 41 -4.68 -13.73 -10.04
CA ILE A 41 -4.67 -14.15 -8.64
C ILE A 41 -5.55 -15.37 -8.45
N VAL A 42 -4.98 -16.40 -7.83
CA VAL A 42 -5.69 -17.61 -7.42
C VAL A 42 -5.93 -17.53 -5.92
N HIS A 43 -7.20 -17.49 -5.52
CA HIS A 43 -7.63 -17.61 -4.13
C HIS A 43 -7.64 -19.09 -3.75
N CYS A 44 -6.64 -19.52 -2.99
CA CYS A 44 -6.30 -20.91 -2.69
C CYS A 44 -5.99 -21.06 -1.18
N PRO A 45 -6.97 -21.43 -0.34
CA PRO A 45 -6.84 -21.55 1.12
C PRO A 45 -6.17 -22.87 1.56
N TYR A 46 -5.13 -23.31 0.85
CA TYR A 46 -4.40 -24.56 1.11
C TYR A 46 -3.05 -24.36 1.82
N GLY A 47 -2.72 -23.12 2.18
CA GLY A 47 -1.51 -22.78 2.91
C GLY A 47 -0.31 -22.48 2.02
N GLN A 48 0.65 -21.75 2.59
CA GLN A 48 1.73 -21.13 1.82
C GLN A 48 2.64 -22.13 1.12
N ARG A 49 2.87 -23.33 1.67
CA ARG A 49 3.77 -24.33 1.05
C ARG A 49 3.18 -24.86 -0.25
N ILE A 50 1.92 -25.26 -0.26
CA ILE A 50 1.20 -25.69 -1.46
C ILE A 50 1.13 -24.55 -2.47
N ASN A 51 0.74 -23.36 -2.02
CA ASN A 51 0.64 -22.18 -2.87
C ASN A 51 1.98 -21.79 -3.51
N ARG A 52 3.09 -21.90 -2.76
CA ARG A 52 4.43 -21.65 -3.26
C ARG A 52 4.84 -22.67 -4.30
N THR A 53 4.63 -23.96 -4.04
CA THR A 53 4.88 -25.02 -5.02
C THR A 53 4.15 -24.76 -6.32
N TRP A 54 2.86 -24.46 -6.23
CA TRP A 54 2.02 -24.24 -7.40
C TRP A 54 2.42 -22.96 -8.15
N GLY A 55 2.68 -21.85 -7.44
CA GLY A 55 3.14 -20.59 -8.06
C GLY A 55 4.47 -20.73 -8.80
N VAL A 56 5.42 -21.50 -8.26
CA VAL A 56 6.69 -21.82 -8.91
C VAL A 56 6.45 -22.65 -10.18
N ALA A 57 5.61 -23.68 -10.09
CA ALA A 57 5.27 -24.53 -11.22
C ALA A 57 4.56 -23.76 -12.34
N LEU A 58 3.60 -22.87 -12.00
CA LEU A 58 2.90 -22.01 -12.96
C LEU A 58 3.87 -21.06 -13.68
N SER A 59 4.80 -20.44 -12.94
CA SER A 59 5.80 -19.55 -13.53
C SER A 59 6.76 -20.28 -14.47
N ALA A 60 7.13 -21.52 -14.13
CA ALA A 60 7.94 -22.39 -14.98
C ALA A 60 7.18 -22.82 -16.24
N ALA A 61 5.94 -23.28 -16.09
CA ALA A 61 5.09 -23.71 -17.18
C ALA A 61 4.79 -22.56 -18.15
N ALA A 62 4.53 -21.35 -17.64
CA ALA A 62 4.31 -20.18 -18.47
C ALA A 62 5.50 -19.86 -19.38
N LYS A 63 6.72 -20.05 -18.85
CA LYS A 63 7.94 -19.83 -19.59
C LYS A 63 8.16 -20.88 -20.67
N GLU A 64 7.80 -22.13 -20.41
CA GLU A 64 7.96 -23.23 -21.38
C GLU A 64 6.87 -23.19 -22.46
N ALA A 65 5.60 -23.09 -22.06
CA ALA A 65 4.45 -23.14 -22.96
C ALA A 65 4.25 -21.85 -23.75
N PHE A 66 4.42 -20.68 -23.12
CA PHE A 66 4.09 -19.38 -23.73
C PHE A 66 5.31 -18.50 -23.98
N ARG A 67 6.51 -18.91 -23.56
CA ARG A 67 7.74 -18.07 -23.59
C ARG A 67 7.57 -16.75 -22.84
N GLN A 68 6.72 -16.73 -21.82
CA GLN A 68 6.42 -15.56 -21.01
C GLN A 68 7.12 -15.62 -19.67
N ARG A 69 7.51 -14.46 -19.14
CA ARG A 69 8.06 -14.36 -17.78
C ARG A 69 6.99 -13.84 -16.84
N TRP A 70 6.61 -14.69 -15.92
CA TRP A 70 5.69 -14.36 -14.83
C TRP A 70 6.48 -14.35 -13.52
N SER A 71 6.24 -13.34 -12.69
CA SER A 71 6.68 -13.34 -11.30
C SER A 71 5.56 -13.87 -10.42
N SER A 72 5.90 -14.72 -9.45
CA SER A 72 4.95 -15.26 -8.48
C SER A 72 5.17 -14.70 -7.07
N THR A 73 4.12 -14.18 -6.46
CA THR A 73 4.10 -13.79 -5.04
C THR A 73 3.00 -14.59 -4.34
N VAL A 74 3.30 -15.14 -3.16
CA VAL A 74 2.42 -16.13 -2.52
C VAL A 74 2.19 -15.81 -1.04
N SER A 75 0.98 -16.12 -0.57
CA SER A 75 0.60 -16.11 0.84
C SER A 75 -0.04 -17.46 1.24
N ASN A 76 -0.60 -17.54 2.44
CA ASN A 76 -1.33 -18.73 2.88
C ASN A 76 -2.58 -19.00 2.03
N ASP A 77 -3.19 -17.95 1.49
CA ASP A 77 -4.52 -18.04 0.89
C ASP A 77 -4.52 -17.63 -0.60
N LEU A 78 -3.39 -17.15 -1.13
CA LEU A 78 -3.34 -16.52 -2.44
C LEU A 78 -2.04 -16.83 -3.19
N ILE A 79 -2.18 -17.01 -4.51
CA ILE A 79 -1.08 -17.05 -5.48
C ILE A 79 -1.29 -15.90 -6.46
N LEU A 80 -0.41 -14.90 -6.43
CA LEU A 80 -0.37 -13.81 -7.39
C LEU A 80 0.66 -14.13 -8.47
N LEU A 81 0.25 -14.08 -9.73
CA LEU A 81 1.10 -14.12 -10.91
C LEU A 81 1.00 -12.78 -11.63
N THR A 82 2.14 -12.14 -11.85
CA THR A 82 2.23 -10.88 -12.61
C THR A 82 3.10 -11.08 -13.83
N LEU A 83 2.56 -10.75 -14.99
CA LEU A 83 3.30 -10.77 -16.25
C LEU A 83 4.35 -9.66 -16.22
N SER A 84 5.61 -10.01 -16.50
CA SER A 84 6.73 -9.05 -16.44
C SER A 84 6.66 -7.98 -17.54
N GLU A 85 6.02 -8.29 -18.67
CA GLU A 85 5.85 -7.41 -19.82
C GLU A 85 4.43 -6.83 -19.86
N LYS A 86 4.24 -5.71 -20.56
CA LYS A 86 2.90 -5.15 -20.78
C LYS A 86 2.07 -6.11 -21.62
N ALA A 87 0.79 -6.29 -21.27
CA ALA A 87 -0.11 -7.17 -22.00
C ALA A 87 -0.19 -6.79 -23.49
N SER A 88 -0.18 -5.49 -23.80
CA SER A 88 -0.19 -4.96 -25.17
C SER A 88 1.07 -5.28 -25.98
N ALA A 89 2.18 -5.63 -25.34
CA ALA A 89 3.42 -6.01 -26.02
C ALA A 89 3.40 -7.48 -26.49
N ILE A 90 2.41 -8.27 -26.06
CA ILE A 90 2.33 -9.70 -26.35
C ILE A 90 1.23 -9.96 -27.37
N ARG A 91 1.58 -10.65 -28.47
CA ARG A 91 0.64 -10.99 -29.57
C ARG A 91 -0.44 -12.00 -29.15
N SER A 92 -0.13 -12.89 -28.21
CA SER A 92 -1.07 -13.80 -27.56
C SER A 92 -0.56 -14.10 -26.16
N HIS A 93 -1.37 -13.85 -25.14
CA HIS A 93 -1.13 -14.44 -23.82
C HIS A 93 -2.05 -15.63 -23.62
N GLY A 94 -1.56 -16.65 -22.91
CA GLY A 94 -2.47 -17.67 -22.38
C GLY A 94 -3.53 -16.96 -21.55
N ASP A 95 -4.79 -17.37 -21.72
CA ASP A 95 -5.81 -17.12 -20.70
C ASP A 95 -5.31 -17.75 -19.39
N ALA A 96 -5.66 -17.15 -18.25
CA ALA A 96 -5.45 -17.72 -16.93
C ALA A 96 -5.83 -19.21 -16.88
N ARG A 97 -6.94 -19.60 -17.51
CA ARG A 97 -7.35 -21.00 -17.65
C ARG A 97 -6.28 -21.86 -18.32
N SER A 98 -5.83 -21.48 -19.51
CA SER A 98 -4.81 -22.23 -20.24
C SER A 98 -3.51 -22.33 -19.47
N LEU A 99 -3.13 -21.28 -18.73
CA LEU A 99 -1.95 -21.33 -17.87
C LEU A 99 -2.12 -22.33 -16.72
N LEU A 100 -3.26 -22.28 -16.00
CA LEU A 100 -3.52 -23.21 -14.91
C LEU A 100 -3.59 -24.67 -15.39
N GLU A 101 -4.17 -24.92 -16.56
CA GLU A 101 -4.29 -26.25 -17.16
C GLU A 101 -2.94 -26.85 -17.62
N THR A 102 -1.90 -26.03 -17.82
CA THR A 102 -0.55 -26.54 -18.18
C THR A 102 0.15 -27.27 -17.02
N VAL A 103 -0.28 -27.02 -15.79
CA VAL A 103 0.31 -27.63 -14.59
C VAL A 103 -0.61 -28.76 -14.11
N THR A 104 -0.12 -29.99 -14.24
CA THR A 104 -0.82 -31.22 -13.84
C THR A 104 -0.02 -31.93 -12.75
N ALA A 105 -0.61 -32.92 -12.09
CA ALA A 105 0.10 -33.70 -11.09
C ALA A 105 1.31 -34.45 -11.69
N GLU A 106 1.22 -34.83 -12.97
CA GLU A 106 2.25 -35.54 -13.72
C GLU A 106 3.39 -34.63 -14.19
N THR A 107 3.09 -33.37 -14.53
CA THR A 107 4.10 -32.40 -14.98
C THR A 107 4.79 -31.66 -13.82
N LEU A 108 4.22 -31.72 -12.62
CA LEU A 108 4.65 -30.93 -11.46
C LEU A 108 6.14 -31.15 -11.09
N ASP A 109 6.59 -32.39 -10.96
CA ASP A 109 7.96 -32.72 -10.53
C ASP A 109 9.02 -32.18 -11.51
N GLY A 110 8.74 -32.27 -12.82
CA GLY A 110 9.63 -31.76 -13.87
C GLY A 110 9.76 -30.24 -13.83
N LEU A 111 8.63 -29.54 -13.70
CA LEU A 111 8.57 -28.08 -13.63
C LEU A 111 9.29 -27.54 -12.38
N ILE A 112 9.11 -28.20 -11.23
CA ILE A 112 9.71 -27.77 -9.98
C ILE A 112 11.22 -27.98 -9.99
N THR A 113 11.69 -29.13 -10.46
CA THR A 113 13.13 -29.46 -10.43
C THR A 113 13.94 -28.42 -11.20
N GLY A 114 13.50 -28.03 -12.40
CA GLY A 114 14.16 -27.00 -13.20
C GLY A 114 14.04 -25.57 -12.64
N ALA A 115 12.99 -25.29 -11.86
CA ALA A 115 12.76 -23.98 -11.25
C ALA A 115 13.47 -23.81 -9.89
N ALA A 116 13.62 -24.91 -9.14
CA ALA A 116 14.26 -24.94 -7.83
C ALA A 116 15.74 -24.55 -7.91
N GLU A 117 16.47 -25.03 -8.92
CA GLU A 117 17.88 -24.67 -9.11
C GLU A 117 18.11 -23.16 -9.24
N LYS A 118 17.20 -22.44 -9.91
CA LYS A 118 17.30 -20.99 -10.13
C LYS A 118 16.83 -20.16 -8.95
N SER A 119 15.87 -20.69 -8.18
CA SER A 119 15.24 -19.99 -7.07
C SER A 119 16.04 -20.18 -5.78
N ALA A 120 16.57 -21.39 -5.56
CA ALA A 120 17.33 -21.73 -4.37
C ALA A 120 18.73 -21.09 -4.39
N SER A 121 19.31 -20.87 -5.58
CA SER A 121 20.62 -20.28 -5.74
C SER A 121 20.73 -18.78 -5.41
N GLN A 122 19.60 -18.08 -5.28
CA GLN A 122 19.58 -16.64 -5.09
C GLN A 122 19.29 -16.30 -3.62
N GLY A 123 20.27 -15.65 -2.97
CA GLY A 123 20.05 -14.96 -1.70
C GLY A 123 20.58 -15.67 -0.46
N ALA A 124 19.84 -15.54 0.65
CA ALA A 124 20.31 -15.88 1.99
C ALA A 124 20.62 -17.37 2.18
N ALA A 125 19.82 -18.26 1.59
CA ALA A 125 19.97 -19.71 1.77
C ALA A 125 21.34 -20.22 1.27
N PHE A 126 21.78 -19.77 0.07
CA PHE A 126 23.10 -20.15 -0.45
C PHE A 126 24.23 -19.61 0.43
N ARG A 127 24.12 -18.35 0.88
CA ARG A 127 25.08 -17.77 1.83
C ARG A 127 25.14 -18.57 3.13
N ASP A 128 24.00 -18.91 3.71
CA ASP A 128 23.93 -19.58 5.01
C ASP A 128 24.50 -21.00 4.90
N ALA A 129 24.18 -21.73 3.83
CA ALA A 129 24.78 -23.04 3.54
C ALA A 129 26.30 -22.94 3.28
N ALA A 130 26.76 -21.95 2.52
CA ALA A 130 28.19 -21.74 2.25
C ALA A 130 28.97 -21.33 3.51
N VAL A 131 28.34 -20.59 4.43
CA VAL A 131 28.91 -20.26 5.75
C VAL A 131 28.99 -21.50 6.63
N CYS A 132 27.93 -22.32 6.67
CA CYS A 132 27.91 -23.59 7.40
C CYS A 132 28.98 -24.57 6.90
N ALA A 133 29.22 -24.61 5.58
CA ALA A 133 30.26 -25.42 4.97
C ALA A 133 31.67 -24.79 5.03
N PHE A 134 31.83 -23.65 5.74
CA PHE A 134 33.09 -22.91 5.87
C PHE A 134 33.72 -22.40 4.58
N GLN A 135 32.97 -22.34 3.48
CA GLN A 135 33.41 -21.78 2.20
C GLN A 135 33.29 -20.25 2.18
N VAL A 136 32.35 -19.71 2.96
CA VAL A 136 32.26 -18.28 3.27
C VAL A 136 32.56 -18.07 4.75
N LEU A 137 33.53 -17.22 5.04
CA LEU A 137 33.96 -16.98 6.41
C LEU A 137 32.95 -16.11 7.17
N ARG A 138 32.46 -16.63 8.31
CA ARG A 138 31.67 -15.86 9.29
C ARG A 138 32.50 -14.86 10.10
N ALA A 139 33.79 -15.14 10.26
CA ALA A 139 34.74 -14.33 11.02
C ALA A 139 36.13 -14.38 10.39
N TRP A 140 36.89 -13.29 10.51
CA TRP A 140 38.26 -13.17 10.05
C TRP A 140 39.09 -12.48 11.13
N GLN A 141 40.22 -13.08 11.52
CA GLN A 141 41.11 -12.55 12.57
C GLN A 141 40.36 -12.17 13.87
N GLY A 142 39.47 -13.05 14.32
CA GLY A 142 38.68 -12.84 15.54
C GLY A 142 37.54 -11.82 15.44
N ARG A 143 37.34 -11.17 14.28
CA ARG A 143 36.24 -10.21 14.04
C ARG A 143 35.15 -10.81 13.17
N ARG A 144 33.89 -10.50 13.48
CA ARG A 144 32.72 -10.92 12.68
C ARG A 144 32.74 -10.23 11.31
N VAL A 145 32.50 -10.99 10.26
CA VAL A 145 32.34 -10.46 8.90
C VAL A 145 30.91 -9.92 8.76
N ALA A 146 30.75 -8.70 8.25
CA ALA A 146 29.44 -8.10 8.03
C ALA A 146 28.58 -8.93 7.06
N VAL A 147 27.26 -8.98 7.28
CA VAL A 147 26.33 -9.83 6.50
C VAL A 147 26.33 -9.46 5.01
N TRP A 148 26.45 -8.18 4.67
CA TRP A 148 26.53 -7.73 3.28
C TRP A 148 27.76 -8.32 2.58
N LEU A 149 28.91 -8.39 3.26
CA LEU A 149 30.15 -8.93 2.71
C LEU A 149 30.10 -10.46 2.61
N GLN A 150 29.44 -11.14 3.56
CA GLN A 150 29.15 -12.58 3.43
C GLN A 150 28.26 -12.85 2.22
N SER A 151 27.23 -12.01 2.01
CA SER A 151 26.31 -12.14 0.88
C SER A 151 27.03 -11.92 -0.46
N TYR A 152 27.90 -10.91 -0.54
CA TYR A 152 28.73 -10.67 -1.72
C TYR A 152 29.67 -11.84 -2.04
N ARG A 153 30.36 -12.39 -1.04
CA ARG A 153 31.24 -13.56 -1.22
C ARG A 153 30.47 -14.81 -1.62
N ALA A 154 29.30 -15.03 -1.03
CA ALA A 154 28.42 -16.15 -1.38
C ALA A 154 27.93 -16.04 -2.84
N GLU A 155 27.61 -14.83 -3.30
CA GLU A 155 27.23 -14.59 -4.70
C GLU A 155 28.39 -14.88 -5.65
N GLN A 156 29.60 -14.41 -5.35
CA GLN A 156 30.80 -14.75 -6.15
C GLN A 156 31.06 -16.26 -6.20
N LEU A 157 30.91 -16.93 -5.06
CA LEU A 157 31.05 -18.38 -4.96
C LEU A 157 29.99 -19.10 -5.80
N HIS A 158 28.74 -18.64 -5.76
CA HIS A 158 27.66 -19.19 -6.55
C HIS A 158 27.92 -19.07 -8.05
N GLN A 159 28.38 -17.89 -8.52
CA GLN A 159 28.74 -17.67 -9.92
C GLN A 159 29.87 -18.59 -10.38
N ALA A 160 30.88 -18.83 -9.53
CA ALA A 160 31.96 -19.77 -9.83
C ALA A 160 31.47 -21.23 -9.83
N ALA A 161 30.59 -21.59 -8.89
CA ALA A 161 30.03 -22.92 -8.73
C ALA A 161 29.12 -23.36 -9.89
N GLY A 162 28.44 -22.41 -10.57
CA GLY A 162 27.59 -22.71 -11.73
C GLY A 162 28.33 -23.37 -12.92
N ARG A 163 29.66 -23.42 -12.89
CA ARG A 163 30.49 -24.13 -13.88
C ARG A 163 30.64 -25.63 -13.59
N THR A 164 30.28 -26.07 -12.38
CA THR A 164 30.42 -27.46 -11.93
C THR A 164 29.04 -28.10 -11.84
N ARG A 165 28.84 -29.23 -12.51
CA ARG A 165 27.51 -29.84 -12.73
C ARG A 165 26.81 -30.32 -11.44
N GLU A 166 27.52 -30.44 -10.31
CA GLU A 166 26.96 -30.92 -9.03
C GLU A 166 27.69 -30.26 -7.84
N TYR A 167 27.55 -28.95 -7.68
CA TYR A 167 28.18 -28.27 -6.53
C TYR A 167 27.43 -28.60 -5.22
N PRO A 168 28.10 -29.13 -4.18
CA PRO A 168 27.42 -29.62 -2.97
C PRO A 168 26.54 -28.58 -2.27
N ILE A 169 26.97 -27.31 -2.21
CA ILE A 169 26.18 -26.24 -1.58
C ILE A 169 24.91 -25.95 -2.38
N THR A 170 24.99 -25.95 -3.72
CA THR A 170 23.82 -25.77 -4.57
C THR A 170 22.85 -26.94 -4.39
N ALA A 171 23.35 -28.17 -4.39
CA ALA A 171 22.53 -29.36 -4.19
C ALA A 171 21.82 -29.36 -2.84
N GLU A 172 22.52 -28.99 -1.76
CA GLU A 172 21.93 -28.90 -0.42
C GLU A 172 20.87 -27.80 -0.31
N VAL A 173 21.13 -26.64 -0.92
CA VAL A 173 20.18 -25.52 -0.91
C VAL A 173 18.93 -25.84 -1.73
N VAL A 174 19.08 -26.52 -2.87
CA VAL A 174 17.94 -27.05 -3.65
C VAL A 174 17.17 -28.10 -2.84
N ARG A 175 17.87 -29.06 -2.22
CA ARG A 175 17.25 -30.09 -1.36
C ARG A 175 16.43 -29.43 -0.24
N GLY A 176 17.02 -28.49 0.49
CA GLY A 176 16.35 -27.73 1.56
C GLY A 176 15.14 -26.95 1.05
N TYR A 177 15.26 -26.27 -0.09
CA TYR A 177 14.14 -25.54 -0.70
C TYR A 177 12.97 -26.48 -1.03
N LEU A 178 13.24 -27.62 -1.67
CA LEU A 178 12.23 -28.61 -2.01
C LEU A 178 11.57 -29.23 -0.77
N SER A 179 12.34 -29.53 0.29
CA SER A 179 11.81 -30.22 1.47
C SER A 179 11.16 -29.29 2.51
N GLU A 180 11.63 -28.05 2.64
CA GLU A 180 11.21 -27.14 3.72
C GLU A 180 10.24 -26.07 3.23
N SER A 181 10.44 -25.55 2.02
CA SER A 181 9.63 -24.44 1.49
C SER A 181 8.48 -24.90 0.60
N LEU A 182 8.63 -26.04 -0.06
CA LEU A 182 7.63 -26.59 -0.98
C LEU A 182 6.90 -27.79 -0.35
N ASP A 183 5.70 -28.05 -0.84
CA ASP A 183 4.92 -29.26 -0.58
C ASP A 183 4.46 -29.83 -1.92
N VAL A 184 5.33 -30.63 -2.55
CA VAL A 184 5.07 -31.26 -3.85
C VAL A 184 3.95 -32.31 -3.75
N PRO A 185 3.96 -33.23 -2.76
CA PRO A 185 2.88 -34.22 -2.64
C PRO A 185 1.50 -33.59 -2.41
N GLY A 186 1.41 -32.58 -1.53
CA GLY A 186 0.16 -31.87 -1.25
C GLY A 186 -0.36 -31.12 -2.47
N THR A 187 0.52 -30.48 -3.23
CA THR A 187 0.16 -29.78 -4.47
C THR A 187 -0.28 -30.76 -5.56
N ALA A 188 0.43 -31.88 -5.74
CA ALA A 188 0.03 -32.93 -6.67
C ALA A 188 -1.35 -33.49 -6.32
N ASN A 189 -1.65 -33.67 -5.02
CA ASN A 189 -2.97 -34.11 -4.58
C ASN A 189 -4.06 -33.08 -4.91
N LEU A 190 -3.81 -31.79 -4.65
CA LEU A 190 -4.74 -30.72 -5.03
C LEU A 190 -5.02 -30.71 -6.55
N LEU A 191 -3.98 -30.82 -7.38
CA LEU A 191 -4.13 -30.87 -8.83
C LEU A 191 -4.95 -32.09 -9.30
N ARG A 192 -4.79 -33.26 -8.65
CA ARG A 192 -5.63 -34.44 -8.93
C ARG A 192 -7.08 -34.20 -8.52
N GLN A 193 -7.33 -33.63 -7.34
CA GLN A 193 -8.68 -33.28 -6.89
C GLN A 193 -9.37 -32.30 -7.84
N MET A 194 -8.61 -31.36 -8.42
CA MET A 194 -9.11 -30.44 -9.44
C MET A 194 -9.44 -31.18 -10.75
N ALA A 195 -8.58 -32.09 -11.20
CA ALA A 195 -8.81 -32.90 -12.40
C ALA A 195 -10.03 -33.84 -12.25
N GLU A 196 -10.27 -34.35 -11.05
CA GLU A 196 -11.45 -35.17 -10.70
C GLU A 196 -12.73 -34.34 -10.47
N GLY A 197 -12.63 -33.01 -10.47
CA GLY A 197 -13.75 -32.09 -10.24
C GLY A 197 -14.20 -31.98 -8.78
N GLN A 198 -13.42 -32.51 -7.82
CA GLN A 198 -13.66 -32.35 -6.38
C GLN A 198 -13.40 -30.91 -5.92
N VAL A 199 -12.44 -30.24 -6.57
CA VAL A 199 -12.14 -28.82 -6.37
C VAL A 199 -12.42 -28.09 -7.69
N ARG A 200 -13.34 -27.13 -7.67
CA ARG A 200 -13.74 -26.35 -8.84
C ARG A 200 -12.94 -25.05 -8.93
N LEU A 201 -12.67 -24.62 -10.16
CA LEU A 201 -12.11 -23.31 -10.46
C LEU A 201 -13.18 -22.40 -11.07
N THR A 202 -13.42 -21.25 -10.46
CA THR A 202 -14.27 -20.19 -10.99
C THR A 202 -13.39 -19.06 -11.50
N PHE A 203 -13.49 -18.73 -12.79
CA PHE A 203 -12.69 -17.69 -13.44
C PHE A 203 -13.49 -16.39 -13.58
N ARG A 204 -12.86 -15.25 -13.27
CA ARG A 204 -13.45 -13.91 -13.38
C ARG A 204 -12.44 -12.92 -13.92
N ASP A 205 -12.83 -12.23 -14.99
CA ASP A 205 -12.13 -11.02 -15.42
C ASP A 205 -12.71 -9.84 -14.64
N VAL A 206 -11.86 -9.09 -13.95
CA VAL A 206 -12.27 -7.98 -13.08
C VAL A 206 -11.49 -6.72 -13.44
N GLU A 207 -12.10 -5.55 -13.28
CA GLU A 207 -11.37 -4.29 -13.45
C GLU A 207 -10.53 -3.95 -12.21
N SER A 208 -10.96 -4.42 -11.03
CA SER A 208 -10.26 -4.25 -9.76
C SER A 208 -10.30 -5.55 -8.96
N PRO A 209 -9.19 -5.96 -8.32
CA PRO A 209 -9.14 -7.18 -7.51
C PRO A 209 -10.13 -7.15 -6.33
N SER A 210 -10.68 -8.32 -6.00
CA SER A 210 -11.62 -8.45 -4.89
C SER A 210 -10.99 -8.16 -3.52
N PRO A 211 -11.79 -7.86 -2.48
CA PRO A 211 -11.30 -7.53 -1.14
C PRO A 211 -10.29 -8.54 -0.58
N PHE A 212 -10.49 -9.84 -0.82
CA PHE A 212 -9.59 -10.88 -0.32
C PHE A 212 -8.17 -10.75 -0.88
N ALA A 213 -8.01 -10.25 -2.11
CA ALA A 213 -6.72 -10.05 -2.76
C ALA A 213 -5.89 -8.90 -2.17
N HIS A 214 -6.53 -7.90 -1.55
CA HIS A 214 -5.88 -6.62 -1.23
C HIS A 214 -4.66 -6.77 -0.33
N SER A 215 -4.73 -7.65 0.68
CA SER A 215 -3.63 -7.88 1.62
C SER A 215 -2.35 -8.34 0.92
N LEU A 216 -2.45 -9.27 -0.03
CA LEU A 216 -1.31 -9.76 -0.80
C LEU A 216 -0.75 -8.69 -1.73
N LEU A 217 -1.62 -7.94 -2.42
CA LEU A 217 -1.21 -6.90 -3.37
C LEU A 217 -0.38 -5.79 -2.70
N ILE A 218 -0.74 -5.45 -1.47
CA ILE A 218 0.03 -4.51 -0.65
C ILE A 218 1.36 -5.11 -0.23
N GLY A 219 1.35 -6.37 0.21
CA GLY A 219 2.57 -7.08 0.60
C GLY A 219 3.56 -7.17 -0.55
N ASP A 220 3.07 -7.44 -1.76
CA ASP A 220 3.87 -7.47 -2.99
C ASP A 220 4.45 -6.09 -3.32
N ARG A 221 3.62 -5.03 -3.33
CA ARG A 221 4.05 -3.69 -3.72
C ARG A 221 4.93 -2.97 -2.69
N PHE A 222 4.71 -3.23 -1.40
CA PHE A 222 5.36 -2.49 -0.30
C PHE A 222 6.21 -3.37 0.64
N GLY A 223 6.41 -4.65 0.33
CA GLY A 223 7.17 -5.59 1.17
C GLY A 223 8.67 -5.30 1.25
N GLY A 224 9.23 -4.59 0.27
CA GLY A 224 10.64 -4.24 0.20
C GLY A 224 11.00 -2.97 0.97
N GLY A 225 10.99 -3.03 2.31
CA GLY A 225 11.67 -2.06 3.18
C GLY A 225 11.07 -0.64 3.25
N GLY A 226 10.58 -0.28 4.44
CA GLY A 226 10.60 1.10 4.95
C GLY A 226 9.63 2.13 4.38
N GLN A 227 8.77 1.80 3.41
CA GLN A 227 7.79 2.77 2.89
C GLN A 227 6.54 2.87 3.79
N MET A 228 6.15 4.12 4.02
CA MET A 228 5.35 4.62 5.13
C MET A 228 3.95 4.00 5.17
N GLY A 229 3.45 3.67 6.36
CA GLY A 229 2.08 3.15 6.54
C GLY A 229 0.98 4.03 5.93
N ARG A 230 1.28 5.30 5.64
CA ARG A 230 0.40 6.22 4.91
C ARG A 230 0.18 5.82 3.46
N ASP A 231 1.23 5.49 2.71
CA ASP A 231 1.12 5.12 1.28
C ASP A 231 0.44 3.76 1.13
N ARG A 232 0.76 2.83 2.04
CA ARG A 232 0.06 1.55 2.18
C ARG A 232 -1.43 1.74 2.43
N ARG A 233 -1.80 2.61 3.38
CA ARG A 233 -3.19 2.89 3.72
C ARG A 233 -3.92 3.61 2.59
N ALA A 234 -3.28 4.57 1.93
CA ALA A 234 -3.84 5.27 0.78
C ALA A 234 -4.11 4.29 -0.39
N HIS A 235 -3.19 3.36 -0.66
CA HIS A 235 -3.37 2.34 -1.69
C HIS A 235 -4.54 1.39 -1.37
N LEU A 236 -4.65 0.94 -0.11
CA LEU A 236 -5.79 0.16 0.37
C LEU A 236 -7.12 0.86 0.16
N LEU A 237 -7.23 2.10 0.63
CA LEU A 237 -8.44 2.90 0.52
C LEU A 237 -8.82 3.11 -0.95
N ARG A 238 -7.83 3.24 -1.83
CA ARG A 238 -8.06 3.33 -3.27
C ARG A 238 -8.61 2.04 -3.86
N LEU A 239 -8.04 0.88 -3.52
CA LEU A 239 -8.54 -0.42 -3.98
C LEU A 239 -9.97 -0.66 -3.50
N HIS A 240 -10.26 -0.44 -2.20
CA HIS A 240 -11.62 -0.53 -1.67
C HIS A 240 -12.58 0.45 -2.35
N ARG A 241 -12.13 1.69 -2.63
CA ARG A 241 -12.96 2.65 -3.35
C ARG A 241 -13.32 2.18 -4.76
N GLN A 242 -12.37 1.57 -5.47
CA GLN A 242 -12.63 1.01 -6.81
C GLN A 242 -13.63 -0.14 -6.75
N VAL A 243 -13.49 -1.05 -5.78
CA VAL A 243 -14.45 -2.14 -5.55
C VAL A 243 -15.84 -1.57 -5.23
N LEU A 244 -15.94 -0.59 -4.34
CA LEU A 244 -17.21 0.04 -3.98
C LEU A 244 -17.89 0.73 -5.17
N GLN A 245 -17.11 1.36 -6.07
CA GLN A 245 -17.64 1.99 -7.30
C GLN A 245 -18.24 0.99 -8.28
N GLN A 246 -17.85 -0.28 -8.23
CA GLN A 246 -18.42 -1.33 -9.07
C GLN A 246 -19.74 -1.87 -8.52
N VAL A 247 -19.93 -1.81 -7.20
CA VAL A 247 -21.11 -2.37 -6.51
C VAL A 247 -22.17 -1.30 -6.25
N LEU A 248 -21.77 -0.04 -6.07
CA LEU A 248 -22.65 1.06 -5.64
C LEU A 248 -22.61 2.23 -6.61
N SER A 249 -23.77 2.85 -6.84
CA SER A 249 -23.87 4.16 -7.49
C SER A 249 -23.29 5.26 -6.59
N SER A 250 -22.88 6.39 -7.17
CA SER A 250 -22.30 7.52 -6.41
C SER A 250 -23.23 8.02 -5.29
N ASP A 251 -24.55 7.98 -5.50
CA ASP A 251 -25.54 8.37 -4.50
C ASP A 251 -25.60 7.40 -3.31
N GLN A 252 -25.43 6.10 -3.56
CA GLN A 252 -25.38 5.07 -2.50
C GLN A 252 -24.07 5.14 -1.71
N MET A 253 -22.96 5.52 -2.33
CA MET A 253 -21.68 5.73 -1.62
C MET A 253 -21.76 6.91 -0.63
N ALA A 254 -22.44 7.99 -0.98
CA ALA A 254 -22.62 9.15 -0.09
C ALA A 254 -23.42 8.79 1.17
N GLN A 255 -24.38 7.85 1.05
CA GLN A 255 -25.20 7.37 2.16
C GLN A 255 -24.45 6.45 3.15
N LEU A 256 -23.29 5.91 2.77
CA LEU A 256 -22.48 5.06 3.65
C LEU A 256 -21.63 5.85 4.64
N LEU A 257 -21.43 7.15 4.42
CA LEU A 257 -20.67 7.97 5.35
C LEU A 257 -21.52 8.27 6.59
N ASP A 258 -21.04 7.82 7.75
CA ASP A 258 -21.68 8.16 9.03
C ASP A 258 -21.55 9.67 9.25
N VAL A 259 -22.69 10.37 9.26
CA VAL A 259 -22.79 11.81 9.50
C VAL A 259 -22.05 12.20 10.78
N ARG A 260 -22.12 11.38 11.83
CA ARG A 260 -21.42 11.65 13.09
C ARG A 260 -19.91 11.58 12.94
N ALA A 261 -19.41 10.68 12.09
CA ALA A 261 -17.98 10.58 11.81
C ALA A 261 -17.48 11.79 11.01
N ILE A 262 -18.29 12.31 10.09
CA ILE A 262 -18.01 13.56 9.35
C ILE A 262 -17.94 14.72 10.34
N GLU A 263 -18.96 14.91 11.19
CA GLU A 263 -19.01 15.98 12.19
C GLU A 263 -17.80 15.93 13.13
N GLN A 264 -17.41 14.75 13.60
CA GLN A 264 -16.22 14.57 14.45
C GLN A 264 -14.93 14.92 13.71
N LEU A 265 -14.82 14.58 12.42
CA LEU A 265 -13.66 14.91 11.61
C LEU A 265 -13.59 16.42 11.37
N GLU A 266 -14.70 17.06 11.00
CA GLU A 266 -14.79 18.50 10.82
C GLU A 266 -14.43 19.25 12.11
N GLN A 267 -14.91 18.79 13.26
CA GLN A 267 -14.54 19.37 14.55
C GLN A 267 -13.05 19.23 14.86
N ARG A 268 -12.43 18.09 14.51
CA ARG A 268 -10.97 17.90 14.73
C ARG A 268 -10.14 18.70 13.74
N SER A 269 -10.46 18.64 12.45
CA SER A 269 -9.77 19.38 11.38
C SER A 269 -9.93 20.88 11.55
N GLY A 270 -11.09 21.32 12.06
CA GLY A 270 -11.36 22.72 12.41
C GLY A 270 -10.77 23.17 13.74
N HIS A 271 -10.00 22.34 14.46
CA HIS A 271 -9.52 22.62 15.83
C HIS A 271 -10.61 22.92 16.88
N ARG A 272 -11.88 22.57 16.61
CA ARG A 272 -13.05 22.81 17.48
C ARG A 272 -13.35 21.69 18.48
N SER A 273 -12.68 20.55 18.38
CA SER A 273 -12.82 19.41 19.31
C SER A 273 -12.06 19.65 20.62
N GLU A 274 -12.54 19.10 21.74
CA GLU A 274 -11.92 19.18 23.08
C GLU A 274 -10.42 18.79 23.10
N VAL A 275 -10.00 17.93 22.17
CA VAL A 275 -8.62 17.44 22.06
C VAL A 275 -7.75 18.39 21.24
N THR A 276 -8.34 19.13 20.30
CA THR A 276 -7.61 19.93 19.29
C THR A 276 -7.64 21.44 19.56
N ARG A 277 -8.52 21.90 20.46
CA ARG A 277 -8.57 23.29 20.91
C ARG A 277 -7.25 23.68 21.57
N ALA A 278 -6.75 24.85 21.22
CA ALA A 278 -5.52 25.39 21.75
C ALA A 278 -5.69 25.83 23.21
N ARG A 279 -4.77 25.39 24.06
CA ARG A 279 -4.72 25.74 25.49
C ARG A 279 -3.61 26.75 25.80
N SER A 280 -2.70 26.97 24.86
CA SER A 280 -1.60 27.93 24.99
C SER A 280 -1.44 28.80 23.73
N PRO A 281 -0.75 29.95 23.83
CA PRO A 281 -0.42 30.78 22.66
C PRO A 281 0.32 30.00 21.56
N GLU A 282 1.20 29.08 21.92
CA GLU A 282 1.95 28.24 20.98
C GLU A 282 1.05 27.26 20.24
N GLU A 283 0.11 26.63 20.96
CA GLU A 283 -0.88 25.75 20.35
C GLU A 283 -1.83 26.52 19.42
N LEU A 284 -2.19 27.75 19.78
CA LEU A 284 -3.02 28.63 18.95
C LEU A 284 -2.30 29.03 17.66
N ALA A 285 -1.01 29.40 17.74
CA ALA A 285 -0.20 29.69 16.56
C ALA A 285 -0.10 28.49 15.61
N LYS A 286 0.02 27.28 16.18
CA LYS A 286 0.02 26.04 15.41
C LYS A 286 -1.35 25.77 14.77
N ALA A 287 -2.44 25.94 15.51
CA ALA A 287 -3.80 25.75 15.00
C ALA A 287 -4.11 26.69 13.82
N ILE A 288 -3.76 27.98 13.94
CA ILE A 288 -3.92 28.95 12.83
C ILE A 288 -3.10 28.53 11.61
N ARG A 289 -1.89 28.01 11.81
CA ARG A 289 -1.05 27.49 10.72
C ARG A 289 -1.65 26.24 10.06
N ASP A 290 -2.14 25.30 10.85
CA ASP A 290 -2.72 24.04 10.36
C ASP A 290 -4.04 24.28 9.60
N LEU A 291 -4.83 25.27 10.03
CA LEU A 291 -6.05 25.74 9.34
C LEU A 291 -5.74 26.55 8.07
N GLY A 292 -4.59 27.22 8.02
CA GLY A 292 -4.19 28.13 6.95
C GLY A 292 -4.60 29.57 7.25
N ASP A 293 -5.91 29.82 7.32
CA ASP A 293 -6.49 31.12 7.61
C ASP A 293 -7.78 31.02 8.45
N LEU A 294 -8.06 32.08 9.20
CA LEU A 294 -9.22 32.20 10.09
C LEU A 294 -9.84 33.59 9.95
N PRO A 295 -11.18 33.76 9.96
CA PRO A 295 -11.80 35.08 10.04
C PRO A 295 -11.22 35.89 11.20
N ALA A 296 -10.96 37.18 10.98
CA ALA A 296 -10.43 38.08 12.01
C ALA A 296 -11.52 38.55 12.99
N GLU A 297 -12.26 37.60 13.54
CA GLU A 297 -13.28 37.78 14.56
C GLU A 297 -12.90 37.02 15.84
N MET A 298 -13.19 37.62 17.00
CA MET A 298 -12.85 36.97 18.28
C MET A 298 -13.70 35.72 18.53
N SER A 299 -14.91 35.65 17.96
CA SER A 299 -15.77 34.46 17.91
C SER A 299 -15.06 33.27 17.27
N ALA A 300 -14.48 33.47 16.09
CA ALA A 300 -13.77 32.44 15.34
C ALA A 300 -12.51 31.96 16.08
N VAL A 301 -11.78 32.86 16.75
CA VAL A 301 -10.63 32.50 17.58
C VAL A 301 -11.08 31.73 18.83
N ALA A 302 -12.19 32.13 19.45
CA ALA A 302 -12.73 31.46 20.63
C ALA A 302 -13.14 30.00 20.36
N GLU A 303 -13.68 29.70 19.17
CA GLU A 303 -14.08 28.34 18.79
C GLU A 303 -12.93 27.32 18.77
N ILE A 304 -11.71 27.79 18.50
CA ILE A 304 -10.51 26.97 18.38
C ILE A 304 -9.62 27.03 19.64
N THR A 305 -10.04 27.75 20.67
CA THR A 305 -9.31 27.86 21.95
C THR A 305 -10.10 27.27 23.11
N ASP A 306 -9.37 26.79 24.11
CA ASP A 306 -9.90 26.38 25.41
C ASP A 306 -9.40 27.36 26.48
N GLY A 307 -10.13 28.46 26.64
CA GLY A 307 -9.79 29.54 27.57
C GLY A 307 -10.00 30.94 26.99
N ASP A 308 -9.20 31.90 27.47
CA ASP A 308 -9.29 33.31 27.07
C ASP A 308 -8.54 33.55 25.75
N ALA A 309 -9.29 33.54 24.65
CA ALA A 309 -8.79 33.73 23.28
C ALA A 309 -7.96 35.02 23.11
N ALA A 310 -8.39 36.12 23.73
CA ALA A 310 -7.71 37.41 23.61
C ALA A 310 -6.32 37.36 24.27
N LYS A 311 -6.20 36.73 25.45
CA LYS A 311 -4.92 36.55 26.13
C LYS A 311 -3.96 35.65 25.36
N MET A 312 -4.47 34.63 24.67
CA MET A 312 -3.64 33.74 23.86
C MET A 312 -3.18 34.41 22.56
N LEU A 313 -4.03 35.23 21.94
CA LEU A 313 -3.74 35.88 20.68
C LEU A 313 -2.83 37.12 20.81
N GLN A 314 -2.99 37.91 21.88
CA GLN A 314 -2.23 39.15 22.10
C GLN A 314 -0.69 38.99 21.97
N PRO A 315 -0.02 37.99 22.58
CA PRO A 315 1.43 37.82 22.40
C PRO A 315 1.80 37.44 20.95
N LEU A 316 0.94 36.70 20.24
CA LEU A 316 1.20 36.31 18.85
C LEU A 316 1.15 37.51 17.90
N LEU A 317 0.25 38.46 18.16
CA LEU A 317 0.17 39.71 17.41
C LEU A 317 1.33 40.65 17.73
N ALA A 318 1.69 40.77 19.01
CA ALA A 318 2.81 41.60 19.46
C ALA A 318 4.15 41.13 18.86
N ASP A 319 4.37 39.82 18.80
CA ASP A 319 5.56 39.21 18.21
C ASP A 319 5.53 39.19 16.67
N GLY A 320 4.41 39.59 16.05
CA GLY A 320 4.21 39.53 14.60
C GLY A 320 4.18 38.11 14.03
N ARG A 321 3.87 37.09 14.85
CA ARG A 321 3.77 35.68 14.45
C ARG A 321 2.45 35.38 13.71
N VAL A 322 1.42 36.17 13.97
CA VAL A 322 0.13 36.15 13.27
C VAL A 322 -0.13 37.53 12.70
N VAL A 323 -0.52 37.60 11.44
CA VAL A 323 -0.85 38.83 10.72
C VAL A 323 -2.26 38.72 10.15
N ALA A 324 -2.90 39.86 9.88
CA ALA A 324 -4.15 39.89 9.16
C ALA A 324 -3.88 40.15 7.67
N ILE A 325 -4.66 39.54 6.79
CA ILE A 325 -4.66 39.82 5.36
C ILE A 325 -6.08 40.19 4.92
N GLU A 326 -6.19 41.12 3.99
CA GLU A 326 -7.46 41.46 3.36
C GLU A 326 -7.63 40.68 2.05
N LEU A 327 -8.56 39.73 2.01
CA LEU A 327 -8.90 38.94 0.84
C LEU A 327 -9.85 39.72 -0.08
N PRO A 328 -9.45 40.01 -1.33
CA PRO A 328 -10.21 40.90 -2.22
C PRO A 328 -11.51 40.29 -2.79
N ASP A 329 -11.71 38.98 -2.67
CA ASP A 329 -12.83 38.24 -3.28
C ASP A 329 -13.85 37.71 -2.25
N ASP A 330 -13.63 37.94 -0.95
CA ASP A 330 -14.55 37.52 0.10
C ASP A 330 -15.33 38.73 0.66
N GLN A 331 -16.64 38.75 0.42
CA GLN A 331 -17.53 39.83 0.87
C GLN A 331 -18.07 39.60 2.28
N ALA A 332 -17.99 38.37 2.80
CA ALA A 332 -18.49 38.03 4.14
C ALA A 332 -17.42 38.30 5.20
N ASP A 333 -16.23 37.74 5.02
CA ASP A 333 -15.11 37.84 5.96
C ASP A 333 -13.85 38.34 5.25
N PRO A 334 -13.78 39.64 4.89
CA PRO A 334 -12.70 40.17 4.07
C PRO A 334 -11.35 40.16 4.78
N ILE A 335 -11.32 40.21 6.12
CA ILE A 335 -10.08 40.24 6.89
C ILE A 335 -9.87 38.88 7.56
N ARG A 336 -8.73 38.24 7.28
CA ARG A 336 -8.38 36.92 7.81
C ARG A 336 -7.03 36.91 8.51
N LEU A 337 -6.95 36.23 9.63
CA LEU A 337 -5.72 35.96 10.38
C LEU A 337 -4.97 34.80 9.74
N VAL A 338 -3.68 35.00 9.50
CA VAL A 338 -2.78 34.03 8.88
C VAL A 338 -1.47 34.00 9.65
N ALA A 339 -0.84 32.82 9.71
CA ALA A 339 0.51 32.72 10.26
C ALA A 339 1.50 33.51 9.40
N ALA A 340 2.41 34.26 10.03
CA ALA A 340 3.35 35.15 9.34
C ALA A 340 4.34 34.41 8.43
N ASP A 341 4.50 33.10 8.51
CA ASP A 341 5.30 32.32 7.56
C ASP A 341 4.51 31.87 6.32
N LEU A 342 3.17 31.92 6.37
CA LEU A 342 2.29 31.53 5.28
C LEU A 342 1.85 32.71 4.40
N TRP A 343 1.98 33.97 4.86
CA TRP A 343 1.47 35.14 4.10
C TRP A 343 1.98 35.19 2.65
N ARG A 344 3.23 34.78 2.42
CA ARG A 344 3.85 34.80 1.09
C ARG A 344 3.21 33.80 0.13
N GLN A 345 2.73 32.66 0.66
CA GLN A 345 2.00 31.67 -0.14
C GLN A 345 0.66 32.24 -0.61
N TYR A 346 -0.06 32.96 0.26
CA TYR A 346 -1.27 33.69 -0.11
C TYR A 346 -0.96 34.78 -1.14
N HIS A 347 0.07 35.59 -0.92
CA HIS A 347 0.52 36.60 -1.90
C HIS A 347 0.73 35.99 -3.29
N ASP A 348 1.51 34.92 -3.39
CA ASP A 348 1.84 34.29 -4.67
C ASP A 348 0.63 33.61 -5.35
N ALA A 349 -0.32 33.09 -4.56
CA ALA A 349 -1.55 32.50 -5.07
C ALA A 349 -2.48 33.54 -5.72
N PHE A 350 -2.66 34.69 -5.07
CA PHE A 350 -3.58 35.74 -5.54
C PHE A 350 -2.92 36.75 -6.51
N ALA A 351 -1.58 36.80 -6.60
CA ALA A 351 -0.86 37.67 -7.53
C ALA A 351 -0.96 37.25 -9.01
N ARG A 352 -1.40 36.02 -9.32
CA ARG A 352 -1.45 35.49 -10.71
C ARG A 352 -2.68 35.90 -11.52
N GLY A 353 -3.63 36.65 -10.95
CA GLY A 353 -4.83 37.15 -11.64
C GLY A 353 -4.60 38.46 -12.41
N LYS A 354 -5.24 38.64 -13.57
CA LYS A 354 -5.24 39.90 -14.33
C LYS A 354 -6.11 40.96 -13.64
N GLY A 355 -5.55 41.69 -12.67
CA GLY A 355 -6.18 42.86 -12.04
C GLY A 355 -5.34 43.41 -10.86
N PRO A 356 -5.57 44.65 -10.39
CA PRO A 356 -4.84 45.21 -9.24
C PRO A 356 -5.41 44.63 -7.94
N ARG A 357 -5.26 43.32 -7.73
CA ARG A 357 -5.67 42.63 -6.49
C ARG A 357 -4.45 42.44 -5.60
N ARG A 358 -3.96 43.53 -5.02
CA ARG A 358 -2.89 43.45 -4.03
C ARG A 358 -3.52 43.02 -2.71
N LEU A 359 -3.11 41.88 -2.20
CA LEU A 359 -3.35 41.48 -0.81
C LEU A 359 -2.71 42.54 0.09
N THR A 360 -3.51 43.18 0.94
CA THR A 360 -3.01 44.12 1.95
C THR A 360 -2.70 43.32 3.21
N VAL A 361 -1.46 43.43 3.71
CA VAL A 361 -1.11 42.89 5.03
C VAL A 361 -1.43 43.95 6.07
N LEU A 362 -2.17 43.53 7.09
CA LEU A 362 -2.66 44.36 8.17
C LEU A 362 -2.11 43.86 9.51
N ARG A 363 -1.78 44.79 10.40
CA ARG A 363 -1.48 44.54 11.82
C ARG A 363 -2.77 44.70 12.63
N PRO A 364 -3.35 43.60 13.12
CA PRO A 364 -4.52 43.69 13.98
C PRO A 364 -4.13 44.23 15.36
N ARG A 365 -4.97 45.11 15.92
CA ARG A 365 -4.88 45.58 17.31
C ARG A 365 -6.04 45.05 18.13
N LEU A 366 -5.75 44.62 19.34
CA LEU A 366 -6.77 44.21 20.31
C LEU A 366 -6.98 45.33 21.34
N ALA A 367 -8.23 45.69 21.60
CA ALA A 367 -8.64 46.51 22.76
C ALA A 367 -9.85 45.84 23.42
N ASP A 368 -9.88 45.81 24.75
CA ASP A 368 -10.97 45.21 25.56
C ASP A 368 -11.36 43.78 25.14
N GLY A 369 -10.39 43.00 24.66
CA GLY A 369 -10.61 41.61 24.23
C GLY A 369 -11.27 41.46 22.86
N GLN A 370 -11.37 42.54 22.07
CA GLN A 370 -11.89 42.52 20.70
C GLN A 370 -10.92 43.18 19.72
N PHE A 371 -11.10 42.91 18.41
CA PHE A 371 -10.35 43.59 17.37
C PHE A 371 -10.79 45.06 17.28
N ALA A 372 -9.88 45.96 17.60
CA ALA A 372 -10.12 47.40 17.67
C ALA A 372 -9.73 48.16 16.38
N GLY A 373 -8.91 47.53 15.53
CA GLY A 373 -8.48 48.11 14.27
C GLY A 373 -7.43 47.27 13.55
N PHE A 374 -7.24 47.53 12.26
CA PHE A 374 -6.30 46.84 11.40
C PHE A 374 -5.47 47.89 10.65
N ASP A 375 -4.20 48.04 11.01
CA ASP A 375 -3.32 49.03 10.37
C ASP A 375 -2.55 48.40 9.20
N PRO A 376 -2.43 49.05 8.04
CA PRO A 376 -1.56 48.57 6.97
C PRO A 376 -0.09 48.51 7.42
N VAL A 377 0.58 47.42 7.05
CA VAL A 377 1.99 47.13 7.38
C VAL A 377 2.94 47.68 6.35
#